data_AF-A0A432CMB4-F1
#
_entry.id   AF-A0A432CMB4-F1
#
_cell.length_a   1.000
_cell.length_b   1.000
_cell.length_c   1.000
_cell.angle_alpha   90.00
_cell.angle_beta   90.00
_cell.angle_gamma   90.00
#
_symmetry.space_group_name_H-M   'P 1'
#
loop_
_entity.id
_entity.type
_entity.pdbx_description
1 polymer ?
#
loop_
_entity_poly.entity_id
_entity_poly.type
_entity_poly.pdbx_seq_one_letter_code
_entity_poly.pdbx_strand_id
1 'polypeptide(L)'
;MVNIQLPDALLVKEYISGNEDALAKLIKRHESKIFGFIYSKIPDRDITKDIFQDTFIKVIKTLKSNSYNEEGKFLPWVMRISHNLVVDHYRKTKKMPMFRETEEFSIFSIMSDDSLTIENKIISEQVELDLKKLIEELPADQKEVLVMRMYQDMSFKEISETTGVSINTALGRMRYALMNLRKVIDKHQIVLTN
;
A
#
# COMPACT_ATOMS: atom_id res chain seq x y z
N MET A 1 -35.30 12.10 5.13
CA MET A 1 -35.06 11.11 4.06
C MET A 1 -33.75 10.41 4.39
N VAL A 2 -33.76 9.08 4.51
CA VAL A 2 -32.53 8.31 4.77
C VAL A 2 -31.64 8.45 3.54
N ASN A 3 -30.49 9.10 3.70
CA ASN A 3 -29.53 9.28 2.62
C ASN A 3 -28.80 7.93 2.46
N ILE A 4 -29.36 7.03 1.65
CA ILE A 4 -28.79 5.70 1.42
C ILE A 4 -27.54 5.91 0.55
N GLN A 5 -26.39 5.99 1.22
CA GLN A 5 -25.10 6.10 0.55
C GLN A 5 -24.81 4.79 -0.17
N LEU A 6 -24.80 4.82 -1.51
CA LEU A 6 -24.47 3.65 -2.32
C LEU A 6 -23.07 3.12 -1.94
N PRO A 7 -22.89 1.80 -1.77
CA PRO A 7 -21.57 1.21 -1.51
C PRO A 7 -20.57 1.54 -2.63
N ASP A 8 -19.29 1.69 -2.28
CA ASP A 8 -18.23 1.97 -3.26
C ASP A 8 -18.19 0.92 -4.39
N ALA A 9 -18.36 -0.35 -4.04
CA ALA A 9 -18.39 -1.44 -5.02
C ALA A 9 -19.47 -1.27 -6.10
N LEU A 10 -20.62 -0.69 -5.73
CA LEU A 10 -21.70 -0.44 -6.68
C LEU A 10 -21.36 0.75 -7.59
N LEU A 11 -20.83 1.83 -7.04
CA LEU A 11 -20.36 2.98 -7.83
C LEU A 11 -19.24 2.59 -8.80
N VAL A 12 -18.34 1.69 -8.39
CA VAL A 12 -17.31 1.13 -9.28
C VAL A 12 -17.95 0.37 -10.44
N LYS A 13 -18.94 -0.50 -10.17
CA LYS A 13 -19.67 -1.22 -11.22
C LYS A 13 -20.40 -0.28 -12.17
N GLU A 14 -21.09 0.73 -11.65
CA GLU A 14 -21.77 1.74 -12.46
C GLU A 14 -20.77 2.48 -13.37
N TYR A 15 -19.63 2.89 -12.83
CA TYR A 15 -18.59 3.55 -13.62
C TYR A 15 -18.04 2.65 -14.74
N ILE A 16 -17.73 1.39 -14.45
CA ILE A 16 -17.27 0.42 -15.46
C ILE A 16 -18.34 0.22 -16.55
N SER A 17 -19.62 0.31 -16.20
CA SER A 17 -20.74 0.24 -17.16
C SER A 17 -20.97 1.51 -17.98
N GLY A 18 -20.16 2.56 -17.78
CA GLY A 18 -20.19 3.81 -18.56
C GLY A 18 -20.80 5.02 -17.82
N ASN A 19 -21.19 4.87 -16.55
CA ASN A 19 -21.71 6.00 -15.77
C ASN A 19 -20.58 6.84 -15.17
N GLU A 20 -20.15 7.89 -15.88
CA GLU A 20 -19.08 8.79 -15.44
C GLU A 20 -19.40 9.51 -14.11
N ASP A 21 -20.68 9.77 -13.80
CA ASP A 21 -21.10 10.40 -12.54
C ASP A 21 -20.78 9.52 -11.31
N ALA A 22 -20.72 8.20 -11.48
CA ALA A 22 -20.39 7.29 -10.41
C ALA A 22 -18.94 7.47 -9.93
N LEU A 23 -18.02 7.78 -10.84
CA LEU A 23 -16.64 8.12 -10.48
C LEU A 23 -16.56 9.46 -9.75
N ALA A 24 -17.29 10.48 -10.20
CA ALA A 24 -17.32 11.78 -9.52
C ALA A 24 -17.78 11.63 -8.06
N LYS A 25 -18.78 10.77 -7.80
CA LYS A 25 -19.23 10.43 -6.44
C LYS A 25 -18.15 9.73 -5.63
N LEU A 26 -17.40 8.79 -6.21
CA LEU A 26 -16.28 8.12 -5.55
C LEU A 26 -15.15 9.09 -5.20
N ILE A 27 -14.75 9.96 -6.15
CA ILE A 27 -13.72 10.97 -5.93
C ILE A 27 -14.13 11.88 -4.78
N LYS A 28 -15.31 12.52 -4.88
CA LYS A 28 -15.79 13.46 -3.86
C LYS A 28 -15.89 12.84 -2.47
N ARG A 29 -16.27 11.56 -2.39
CA ARG A 29 -16.38 10.81 -1.13
C ARG A 29 -15.03 10.63 -0.43
N HIS A 30 -13.97 10.41 -1.21
CA HIS A 30 -12.65 10.02 -0.68
C HIS A 30 -11.57 11.09 -0.83
N GLU A 31 -11.89 12.21 -1.48
CA GLU A 31 -10.99 13.33 -1.78
C GLU A 31 -10.22 13.79 -0.53
N SER A 32 -10.93 14.11 0.55
CA SER A 32 -10.29 14.63 1.78
C SER A 32 -9.29 13.65 2.37
N LYS A 33 -9.58 12.34 2.38
CA LYS A 33 -8.68 11.31 2.92
C LYS A 33 -7.44 11.14 2.07
N ILE A 34 -7.61 11.03 0.75
CA ILE A 34 -6.50 10.80 -0.19
C ILE A 34 -5.63 12.06 -0.28
N PHE A 35 -6.24 13.23 -0.43
CA PHE A 35 -5.52 14.50 -0.49
C PHE A 35 -4.79 14.79 0.82
N GLY A 36 -5.46 14.58 1.96
CA GLY A 36 -4.84 14.73 3.28
C GLY A 36 -3.64 13.82 3.49
N PHE A 37 -3.74 12.55 3.06
CA PHE A 37 -2.61 11.62 3.08
C PHE A 37 -1.43 12.12 2.24
N ILE A 38 -1.66 12.51 0.98
CA ILE A 38 -0.59 13.00 0.10
C ILE A 38 0.04 14.26 0.70
N TYR A 39 -0.77 15.22 1.17
CA TYR A 39 -0.30 16.47 1.77
C TYR A 39 0.50 16.25 3.05
N SER A 40 0.11 15.26 3.87
CA SER A 40 0.83 14.90 5.10
C SER A 40 2.26 14.43 4.83
N LYS A 41 2.51 13.87 3.64
CA LYS A 41 3.84 13.47 3.21
C LYS A 41 4.54 14.63 2.50
N ILE A 42 3.87 15.27 1.56
CA ILE A 42 4.41 16.35 0.74
C ILE A 42 3.63 17.64 1.06
N PRO A 43 4.10 18.47 2.01
CA PRO A 43 3.40 19.70 2.43
C PRO A 43 3.57 20.84 1.41
N ASP A 44 3.41 20.53 0.13
CA ASP A 44 3.36 21.44 -1.00
C ASP A 44 2.01 21.22 -1.70
N ARG A 45 1.20 22.27 -1.75
CA ARG A 45 -0.18 22.17 -2.22
C ARG A 45 -0.28 21.88 -3.71
N ASP A 46 0.64 22.37 -4.52
CA ASP A 46 0.59 22.20 -5.97
C ASP A 46 1.07 20.80 -6.34
N ILE A 47 2.17 20.33 -5.72
CA ILE A 47 2.63 18.94 -5.89
C ILE A 47 1.57 17.94 -5.39
N THR A 48 0.89 18.25 -4.28
CA THR A 48 -0.19 17.40 -3.75
C THR A 48 -1.32 17.25 -4.76
N LYS A 49 -1.75 18.36 -5.39
CA LYS A 49 -2.80 18.32 -6.43
C LYS A 49 -2.37 17.49 -7.62
N ASP A 50 -1.13 17.64 -8.07
CA ASP A 50 -0.60 16.87 -9.21
C ASP A 50 -0.62 15.36 -8.91
N ILE A 51 -0.10 14.95 -7.74
CA ILE A 51 -0.10 13.54 -7.32
C ILE A 51 -1.53 13.01 -7.14
N PHE A 52 -2.43 13.82 -6.58
CA PHE A 52 -3.85 13.47 -6.44
C PHE A 52 -4.50 13.24 -7.81
N GLN A 53 -4.24 14.11 -8.78
CA GLN A 53 -4.72 13.96 -10.15
C GLN A 53 -4.16 12.69 -10.80
N ASP A 54 -2.84 12.47 -10.72
CA ASP A 54 -2.18 11.27 -11.24
C ASP A 54 -2.73 9.98 -10.61
N THR A 55 -3.08 10.02 -9.32
CA THR A 55 -3.73 8.92 -8.62
C THR A 55 -5.03 8.55 -9.31
N PHE A 56 -5.92 9.52 -9.56
CA PHE A 56 -7.20 9.25 -10.20
C PHE A 56 -7.08 8.93 -11.70
N ILE A 57 -6.08 9.46 -12.40
CA ILE A 57 -5.76 9.02 -13.78
C ILE A 57 -5.42 7.53 -13.80
N LYS A 58 -4.59 7.04 -12.86
CA LYS A 58 -4.28 5.61 -12.73
C LYS A 58 -5.53 4.78 -12.40
N VAL A 59 -6.36 5.24 -11.45
CA VAL A 59 -7.64 4.61 -11.11
C VAL A 59 -8.54 4.45 -12.33
N ILE A 60 -8.75 5.53 -13.09
CA ILE A 60 -9.57 5.56 -14.31
C ILE A 60 -9.06 4.52 -15.32
N LYS A 61 -7.75 4.52 -15.58
CA LYS A 61 -7.13 3.59 -16.54
C LYS A 61 -7.34 2.14 -16.12
N THR A 62 -7.12 1.80 -14.86
CA THR A 62 -7.27 0.42 -14.35
C THR A 62 -8.72 -0.06 -14.35
N LEU A 63 -9.67 0.82 -14.01
CA LEU A 63 -11.09 0.50 -14.06
C LEU A 63 -11.56 0.30 -15.51
N LYS A 64 -11.18 1.19 -16.44
CA LYS A 64 -11.56 1.07 -17.86
C LYS A 64 -10.89 -0.10 -18.59
N SER A 65 -9.71 -0.54 -18.14
CA SER A 65 -9.05 -1.74 -18.68
C SER A 65 -9.60 -3.06 -18.13
N ASN A 66 -10.64 -3.01 -17.28
CA ASN A 66 -11.23 -4.15 -16.60
C ASN A 66 -10.20 -4.99 -15.82
N SER A 67 -9.11 -4.35 -15.35
CA SER A 67 -8.02 -5.01 -14.62
C SER A 67 -8.17 -4.89 -13.11
N TYR A 68 -9.28 -4.32 -12.64
CA TYR A 68 -9.60 -4.17 -11.23
C TYR A 68 -10.16 -5.47 -10.65
N ASN A 69 -9.49 -5.99 -9.62
CA ASN A 69 -9.84 -7.25 -8.96
C ASN A 69 -9.98 -7.12 -7.42
N GLU A 70 -10.00 -5.89 -6.90
CA GLU A 70 -10.01 -5.57 -5.46
C GLU A 70 -11.44 -5.30 -4.96
N GLU A 71 -12.40 -6.14 -5.37
CA GLU A 71 -13.84 -5.96 -5.12
C GLU A 71 -14.13 -5.59 -3.66
N GLY A 72 -14.86 -4.49 -3.45
CA GLY A 72 -15.24 -4.01 -2.11
C GLY A 72 -14.17 -3.22 -1.35
N LYS A 73 -12.95 -3.09 -1.88
CA LYS A 73 -11.81 -2.40 -1.23
C LYS A 73 -11.33 -1.18 -2.01
N PHE A 74 -12.25 -0.36 -2.52
CA PHE A 74 -11.92 0.81 -3.35
C PHE A 74 -10.93 1.77 -2.66
N LEU A 75 -11.27 2.31 -1.49
CA LEU A 75 -10.40 3.27 -0.80
C LEU A 75 -9.00 2.68 -0.48
N PRO A 76 -8.86 1.49 0.15
CA PRO A 76 -7.53 0.88 0.36
C PRO A 76 -6.71 0.69 -0.92
N TRP A 77 -7.38 0.36 -2.04
CA TRP A 77 -6.71 0.25 -3.33
C TRP A 77 -6.22 1.61 -3.86
N VAL A 78 -7.05 2.66 -3.79
CA VAL A 78 -6.66 4.02 -4.21
C VAL A 78 -5.52 4.56 -3.34
N MET A 79 -5.56 4.30 -2.03
CA MET A 79 -4.49 4.69 -1.09
C MET A 79 -3.14 4.06 -1.43
N ARG A 80 -3.12 2.80 -1.91
CA ARG A 80 -1.89 2.16 -2.41
C ARG A 80 -1.37 2.86 -3.67
N ILE A 81 -2.25 3.27 -4.57
CA ILE A 81 -1.86 4.01 -5.79
C ILE A 81 -1.23 5.36 -5.41
N SER A 82 -1.88 6.14 -4.53
CA SER A 82 -1.35 7.43 -4.08
C SER A 82 -0.03 7.29 -3.33
N HIS A 83 0.11 6.27 -2.48
CA HIS A 83 1.36 5.99 -1.78
C HIS A 83 2.51 5.75 -2.78
N ASN A 84 2.31 4.86 -3.76
CA ASN A 84 3.33 4.60 -4.77
C ASN A 84 3.75 5.87 -5.52
N LEU A 85 2.81 6.77 -5.85
CA LEU A 85 3.12 8.04 -6.51
C LEU A 85 3.91 9.00 -5.60
N VAL A 86 3.61 9.03 -4.31
CA VAL A 86 4.38 9.79 -3.31
C VAL A 86 5.82 9.26 -3.24
N VAL A 87 6.01 7.94 -3.18
CA VAL A 87 7.35 7.31 -3.19
C VAL A 87 8.10 7.64 -4.48
N ASP A 88 7.44 7.52 -5.63
CA ASP A 88 8.01 7.89 -6.93
C ASP A 88 8.45 9.36 -6.98
N HIS A 89 7.68 10.26 -6.35
CA HIS A 89 8.02 11.68 -6.26
C HIS A 89 9.30 11.91 -5.44
N TYR A 90 9.45 11.27 -4.28
CA TYR A 90 10.67 11.38 -3.47
C TYR A 90 11.91 10.82 -4.19
N ARG A 91 11.76 9.69 -4.88
CA ARG A 91 12.83 9.08 -5.69
C ARG A 91 13.35 10.04 -6.75
N LYS A 92 12.44 10.68 -7.49
CA LYS A 92 12.78 11.62 -8.58
C LYS A 92 13.44 12.90 -8.09
N THR A 93 13.04 13.40 -6.92
CA THR A 93 13.54 14.68 -6.40
C THR A 93 14.88 14.56 -5.70
N LYS A 94 15.47 13.35 -5.59
CA LYS A 94 16.69 13.02 -4.80
C LYS A 94 16.64 13.49 -3.33
N LYS A 95 15.49 13.99 -2.88
CA LYS A 95 15.15 14.29 -1.50
C LYS A 95 14.51 13.04 -0.91
N MET A 96 15.25 11.94 -0.92
CA MET A 96 14.91 10.84 -0.04
C MET A 96 15.53 11.24 1.30
N PRO A 97 14.81 11.85 2.26
CA PRO A 97 15.21 11.61 3.63
C PRO A 97 15.27 10.09 3.74
N MET A 98 16.35 9.56 4.31
CA MET A 98 16.29 8.24 4.94
C MET A 98 15.08 8.31 5.84
N PHE A 99 13.93 7.85 5.35
CA PHE A 99 12.76 7.61 6.17
C PHE A 99 13.23 6.42 7.01
N ARG A 100 13.98 6.74 8.08
CA ARG A 100 14.07 5.85 9.21
C ARG A 100 12.62 5.61 9.55
N GLU A 101 12.20 4.37 9.38
CA GLU A 101 10.94 3.83 9.86
C GLU A 101 10.86 4.15 11.36
N THR A 102 10.44 5.37 11.66
CA THR A 102 9.83 5.74 12.92
C THR A 102 8.41 6.07 12.51
N GLU A 103 7.51 5.17 12.90
CA GLU A 103 6.09 5.12 12.55
C GLU A 103 5.81 4.34 11.27
N GLU A 104 5.68 3.03 11.49
CA GLU A 104 4.97 2.04 10.69
C GLU A 104 3.59 2.57 10.26
N PHE A 105 3.54 3.39 9.22
CA PHE A 105 2.30 3.72 8.52
C PHE A 105 1.94 2.57 7.59
N SER A 106 1.54 1.45 8.19
CA SER A 106 0.78 0.43 7.49
C SER A 106 -0.46 1.11 6.88
N ILE A 107 -0.77 0.86 5.62
CA ILE A 107 -2.01 1.36 5.01
C ILE A 107 -3.25 0.83 5.78
N PHE A 108 -3.08 -0.17 6.65
CA PHE A 108 -4.06 -0.63 7.64
C PHE A 108 -4.18 0.25 8.91
N SER A 109 -3.20 1.09 9.26
CA SER A 109 -3.27 1.95 10.45
C SER A 109 -4.28 3.09 10.28
N ILE A 110 -4.61 3.50 9.05
CA ILE A 110 -5.73 4.44 8.79
C ILE A 110 -7.10 3.82 9.16
N MET A 111 -7.15 2.49 9.38
CA MET A 111 -8.34 1.76 9.81
C MET A 111 -8.29 1.33 11.28
N SER A 112 -7.22 1.63 12.02
CA SER A 112 -6.99 1.12 13.38
C SER A 112 -6.80 2.28 14.33
N ASP A 113 -7.59 2.29 15.40
CA ASP A 113 -7.72 3.37 16.39
C ASP A 113 -6.37 3.78 17.01
N ASP A 114 -6.20 5.08 17.24
CA ASP A 114 -5.00 5.71 17.80
C ASP A 114 -4.81 5.34 19.28
N SER A 115 -3.72 4.63 19.62
CA SER A 115 -2.93 4.86 20.85
C SER A 115 -1.75 3.89 20.95
N LEU A 116 -0.54 4.36 20.61
CA LEU A 116 0.69 3.63 20.90
C LEU A 116 1.15 3.93 22.33
N THR A 117 0.73 3.10 23.30
CA THR A 117 1.21 3.12 24.69
C THR A 117 2.65 2.60 24.79
N ILE A 118 3.39 2.91 25.86
CA ILE A 118 4.78 2.44 26.09
C ILE A 118 4.89 0.90 26.03
N GLU A 119 3.85 0.18 26.45
CA GLU A 119 3.75 -1.29 26.30
C GLU A 119 3.73 -1.74 24.83
N ASN A 120 3.08 -0.97 23.95
CA ASN A 120 3.06 -1.26 22.51
C ASN A 120 4.45 -1.12 21.89
N LYS A 121 5.33 -0.28 22.47
CA LYS A 121 6.71 -0.11 21.99
C LYS A 121 7.59 -1.32 22.31
N ILE A 122 7.47 -1.89 23.51
CA ILE A 122 8.22 -3.10 23.91
C ILE A 122 7.73 -4.32 23.11
N ILE A 123 6.41 -4.44 22.92
CA ILE A 123 5.82 -5.48 22.06
C ILE A 123 6.31 -5.33 20.61
N SER A 124 6.34 -4.10 20.09
CA SER A 124 6.84 -3.79 18.75
C SER A 124 8.31 -4.18 18.57
N GLU A 125 9.19 -3.89 19.53
CA GLU A 125 10.62 -4.24 19.45
C GLU A 125 10.84 -5.76 19.45
N GLN A 126 10.08 -6.50 20.27
CA GLN A 126 10.14 -7.96 20.30
C GLN A 126 9.61 -8.58 19.00
N VAL A 127 8.48 -8.07 18.49
CA VAL A 127 7.92 -8.49 17.19
C VAL A 127 8.89 -8.22 16.05
N GLU A 128 9.59 -7.08 16.05
CA GLU A 128 10.58 -6.72 15.03
C GLU A 128 11.79 -7.68 15.05
N LEU A 129 12.30 -8.01 16.25
CA LEU A 129 13.39 -8.97 16.41
C LEU A 129 13.01 -10.36 15.93
N ASP A 130 11.81 -10.82 16.25
CA ASP A 130 11.34 -12.13 15.82
C ASP A 130 11.11 -12.15 14.31
N LEU A 131 10.48 -11.12 13.74
CA LEU A 131 10.30 -10.99 12.30
C LEU A 131 11.64 -11.01 11.54
N LYS A 132 12.68 -10.32 12.04
CA LYS A 132 14.03 -10.38 11.44
C LYS A 132 14.56 -11.81 11.38
N LYS A 133 14.43 -12.58 12.45
CA LYS A 133 14.83 -14.00 12.46
C LYS A 133 14.04 -14.81 11.43
N LEU A 134 12.73 -14.56 11.32
CA LEU A 134 11.89 -15.28 10.36
C LEU A 134 12.26 -14.96 8.90
N ILE A 135 12.64 -13.71 8.63
CA ILE A 135 13.12 -13.30 7.30
C ILE A 135 14.43 -14.02 6.95
N GLU A 136 15.30 -14.28 7.93
CA GLU A 136 16.52 -15.07 7.73
C GLU A 136 16.25 -16.54 7.38
N GLU A 137 15.12 -17.11 7.80
CA GLU A 137 14.72 -18.49 7.47
C GLU A 137 14.12 -18.64 6.06
N LEU A 138 13.83 -17.53 5.38
CA LEU A 138 13.26 -17.58 4.03
C LEU A 138 14.30 -18.10 3.01
N PRO A 139 13.85 -18.86 2.00
CA PRO A 139 14.68 -19.16 0.83
C PRO A 139 15.29 -17.87 0.26
N ALA A 140 16.57 -17.95 -0.14
CA ALA A 140 17.35 -16.77 -0.53
C ALA A 140 16.66 -15.90 -1.58
N ASP A 141 15.97 -16.52 -2.54
CA ASP A 141 15.29 -15.83 -3.62
C ASP A 141 13.98 -15.13 -3.18
N GLN A 142 13.31 -15.65 -2.16
CA GLN A 142 12.16 -15.03 -1.51
C GLN A 142 12.60 -13.88 -0.62
N LYS A 143 13.65 -14.11 0.17
CA LYS A 143 14.27 -13.10 1.03
C LYS A 143 14.75 -11.90 0.21
N GLU A 144 15.45 -12.15 -0.90
CA GLU A 144 15.97 -11.11 -1.79
C GLU A 144 14.86 -10.18 -2.29
N VAL A 145 13.78 -10.74 -2.84
CA VAL A 145 12.63 -9.94 -3.32
C VAL A 145 11.95 -9.19 -2.19
N LEU A 146 11.76 -9.81 -1.03
CA LEU A 146 11.18 -9.16 0.13
C LEU A 146 12.05 -7.99 0.61
N VAL A 147 13.37 -8.17 0.65
CA VAL A 147 14.30 -7.13 1.09
C VAL A 147 14.33 -5.96 0.12
N MET A 148 14.45 -6.24 -1.18
CA MET A 148 14.41 -5.20 -2.22
C MET A 148 13.07 -4.44 -2.19
N ARG A 149 11.96 -5.15 -1.94
CA ARG A 149 10.64 -4.51 -1.91
C ARG A 149 10.41 -3.66 -0.66
N MET A 150 10.79 -4.17 0.52
CA MET A 150 10.46 -3.55 1.81
C MET A 150 11.51 -2.53 2.26
N TYR A 151 12.80 -2.83 2.09
CA TYR A 151 13.89 -1.98 2.60
C TYR A 151 14.50 -1.07 1.53
N GLN A 152 14.32 -1.39 0.25
CA GLN A 152 14.86 -0.60 -0.87
C GLN A 152 13.73 0.04 -1.71
N ASP A 153 12.47 -0.14 -1.29
CA ASP A 153 11.24 0.33 -1.94
C ASP A 153 11.04 -0.11 -3.40
N MET A 154 11.86 -1.02 -3.93
CA MET A 154 11.91 -1.30 -5.37
C MET A 154 10.57 -1.83 -5.89
N SER A 155 10.14 -1.35 -7.06
CA SER A 155 8.99 -1.89 -7.77
C SER A 155 9.30 -3.30 -8.28
N PHE A 156 8.28 -4.14 -8.48
CA PHE A 156 8.50 -5.47 -9.05
C PHE A 156 9.14 -5.45 -10.44
N LYS A 157 8.98 -4.33 -11.17
CA LYS A 157 9.69 -4.10 -12.43
C LYS A 157 11.18 -3.87 -12.20
N GLU A 158 11.55 -2.98 -11.29
CA GLU A 158 12.96 -2.74 -10.93
C GLU A 158 13.61 -4.00 -10.34
N ILE A 159 12.88 -4.76 -9.52
CA ILE A 159 13.35 -6.04 -8.97
C ILE A 159 13.59 -7.05 -10.09
N SER A 160 12.67 -7.15 -11.05
CA SER A 160 12.80 -8.00 -12.23
C SER A 160 14.03 -7.64 -13.07
N GLU A 161 14.25 -6.34 -13.31
CA GLU A 161 15.42 -5.85 -14.04
C GLU A 161 16.74 -6.11 -13.28
N THR A 162 16.74 -5.94 -11.96
CA THR A 162 17.94 -6.10 -11.10
C THR A 162 18.32 -7.57 -10.92
N THR A 163 17.34 -8.45 -10.73
CA THR A 163 17.57 -9.88 -10.45
C THR A 163 17.58 -10.75 -11.72
N GLY A 164 17.26 -10.17 -12.88
CA GLY A 164 17.23 -10.87 -14.17
C GLY A 164 16.08 -11.87 -14.33
N VAL A 165 15.12 -11.90 -13.42
CA VAL A 165 13.93 -12.78 -13.51
C VAL A 165 12.73 -12.02 -14.07
N SER A 166 11.69 -12.74 -14.53
CA SER A 166 10.45 -12.09 -14.99
C SER A 166 9.71 -11.38 -13.84
N ILE A 167 8.94 -10.33 -14.15
CA ILE A 167 8.08 -9.65 -13.16
C ILE A 167 7.12 -10.61 -12.45
N ASN A 168 6.61 -11.63 -13.16
CA ASN A 168 5.75 -12.66 -12.58
C ASN A 168 6.51 -13.58 -11.61
N THR A 169 7.78 -13.86 -11.90
CA THR A 169 8.66 -14.61 -10.99
C THR A 169 8.93 -13.81 -9.71
N ALA A 170 9.20 -12.50 -9.83
CA ALA A 170 9.39 -11.62 -8.67
C ALA A 170 8.10 -11.55 -7.82
N LEU A 171 6.94 -11.37 -8.45
CA LEU A 171 5.63 -11.41 -7.77
C LEU A 171 5.38 -12.76 -7.08
N GLY A 172 5.72 -13.86 -7.74
CA GLY A 172 5.61 -15.21 -7.18
C GLY A 172 6.49 -15.38 -5.94
N ARG A 173 7.76 -14.98 -6.02
CA ARG A 173 8.71 -15.00 -4.89
C ARG A 173 8.22 -14.19 -3.70
N MET A 174 7.70 -12.97 -3.93
CA MET A 174 7.11 -12.16 -2.86
C MET A 174 5.90 -12.85 -2.22
N ARG A 175 5.01 -13.43 -3.04
CA ARG A 175 3.84 -14.17 -2.52
C ARG A 175 4.28 -15.34 -1.65
N TYR A 176 5.28 -16.12 -2.07
CA TYR A 176 5.81 -17.22 -1.27
C TYR A 176 6.53 -16.75 0.00
N ALA A 177 7.27 -15.64 -0.07
CA ALA A 177 7.90 -15.01 1.09
C ALA A 177 6.86 -14.69 2.18
N LEU A 178 5.78 -14.00 1.79
CA LEU A 178 4.69 -13.64 2.71
C LEU A 178 3.95 -14.87 3.26
N MET A 179 3.71 -15.88 2.43
CA MET A 179 3.05 -17.12 2.87
C MET A 179 3.92 -17.90 3.87
N ASN A 180 5.23 -17.96 3.64
CA ASN A 180 6.15 -18.65 4.53
C ASN A 180 6.33 -17.87 5.84
N LEU A 181 6.48 -16.54 5.79
CA LEU A 181 6.47 -15.71 7.00
C LEU A 181 5.22 -15.96 7.84
N ARG A 182 4.04 -15.99 7.23
CA ARG A 182 2.78 -16.26 7.94
C ARG A 182 2.78 -17.62 8.64
N LYS A 183 3.23 -18.68 7.97
CA LYS A 183 3.33 -20.02 8.58
C LYS A 183 4.26 -20.03 9.78
N VAL A 184 5.36 -19.28 9.70
CA VAL A 184 6.36 -19.23 10.77
C VAL A 184 5.85 -18.39 11.95
N ILE A 185 5.13 -17.29 11.68
CA ILE A 185 4.39 -16.51 12.69
C ILE A 185 3.39 -17.41 13.43
N ASP A 186 2.56 -18.16 12.70
CA ASP A 186 1.57 -19.07 13.27
C ASP A 186 2.24 -20.18 14.11
N LYS A 187 3.36 -20.75 13.63
CA LYS A 187 4.13 -21.79 14.34
C LYS A 187 4.71 -21.28 15.66
N HIS A 188 5.20 -20.04 15.68
CA HIS A 188 5.80 -19.44 16.88
C HIS A 188 4.77 -18.72 17.76
N GLN A 189 3.48 -18.77 17.40
CA GLN A 189 2.39 -18.08 18.12
C GLN A 189 2.67 -16.60 18.34
N ILE A 190 3.35 -15.96 17.37
CA ILE A 190 3.67 -14.53 17.44
C ILE A 190 2.36 -13.76 17.23
N VAL A 191 1.93 -13.05 18.27
CA VAL A 191 0.74 -12.20 18.21
C VAL A 191 1.12 -10.88 17.55
N LEU A 192 0.58 -10.62 16.35
CA LEU A 192 0.84 -9.41 15.55
C LEU A 192 -0.24 -8.32 15.69
N THR A 193 -1.21 -8.52 16.58
CA THR A 193 -2.34 -7.61 16.79
C THR A 193 -2.48 -7.25 18.26
N ASN A 194 -2.64 -5.97 18.54
CA ASN A 194 -3.50 -5.52 19.63
C ASN A 194 -4.94 -5.43 19.13
#